data_AF-A0A640W6C3-F1
#
_entry.id   AF-A0A640W6C3-F1
#
_cell.length_a   1.000
_cell.length_b   1.000
_cell.length_c   1.000
_cell.angle_alpha   90.00
_cell.angle_beta   90.00
_cell.angle_gamma   90.00
#
_symmetry.space_group_name_H-M   'P 1'
#
loop_
_entity.id
_entity.type
_entity.pdbx_description
1 polymer ?
#
loop_
_entity_poly.entity_id
_entity_poly.type
_entity_poly.pdbx_seq_one_letter_code
_entity_poly.pdbx_strand_id
1 'polypeptide(L)' 'KVADKYKINVGGEGGEYETLVLDCPMYKKRIEILEAEKKWNGTRGIFEIKKARLVEK' A
#
# COMPACT_ATOMS: atom_id res chain seq x y z
N LYS A 1 16.56 8.89 -6.34
CA LYS A 1 17.16 7.89 -7.27
C LYS A 1 16.13 7.30 -8.26
N VAL A 2 14.99 6.73 -7.82
CA VAL A 2 13.95 6.22 -8.74
C VAL A 2 13.15 7.37 -9.37
N ALA A 3 12.64 8.30 -8.54
CA ALA A 3 11.95 9.50 -8.99
C ALA A 3 12.79 10.31 -10.01
N ASP A 4 14.07 10.56 -9.71
CA ASP A 4 14.92 11.36 -10.61
C ASP A 4 15.18 10.68 -11.96
N LYS A 5 15.32 9.34 -11.95
CA LYS A 5 15.69 8.52 -13.12
C LYS A 5 14.50 8.21 -14.02
N TYR A 6 13.35 7.89 -13.42
CA TYR A 6 12.16 7.43 -14.14
C TYR A 6 11.03 8.47 -14.13
N LYS A 7 11.25 9.62 -13.50
CA LYS A 7 10.29 10.73 -13.38
C LYS A 7 9.00 10.35 -12.65
N ILE A 8 9.08 9.36 -11.77
CA ILE A 8 8.00 8.99 -10.84
C ILE A 8 7.80 10.13 -9.83
N ASN A 9 6.56 10.59 -9.69
CA ASN A 9 6.10 11.50 -8.66
C ASN A 9 6.19 10.82 -7.27
N VAL A 10 6.89 11.46 -6.34
CA VAL A 10 7.13 10.92 -4.98
C VAL A 10 5.87 10.84 -4.13
N GLY A 11 4.81 11.57 -4.49
CA GLY A 11 3.49 11.46 -3.86
C GLY A 11 2.58 10.40 -4.47
N GLY A 12 2.98 9.79 -5.60
CA GLY A 12 2.17 8.81 -6.33
C GLY A 12 1.04 9.44 -7.17
N GLU A 13 1.07 10.75 -7.37
CA GLU A 13 0.08 11.47 -8.18
C GLU A 13 0.03 10.92 -9.62
N GLY A 14 -1.12 11.06 -10.28
CA GLY A 14 -1.32 10.50 -11.62
C GLY A 14 -1.54 8.97 -11.62
N GLY A 15 -1.71 8.36 -10.44
CA GLY A 15 -2.00 6.93 -10.30
C GLY A 15 -0.77 6.04 -10.47
N GLU A 16 0.42 6.54 -10.12
CA GLU A 16 1.68 5.80 -10.22
C GLU A 16 1.75 4.65 -9.21
N TYR A 17 1.16 4.84 -8.04
CA TYR A 17 0.91 3.78 -7.07
C TYR A 17 -0.24 4.17 -6.13
N GLU A 18 -0.76 3.16 -5.46
CA GLU A 18 -1.81 3.29 -4.45
C GLU A 18 -1.28 2.87 -3.09
N THR A 19 -1.88 3.41 -2.02
CA THR A 19 -1.48 3.08 -0.64
C THR A 19 -2.69 2.73 0.22
N LEU A 20 -2.45 1.96 1.28
CA LEU A 20 -3.42 1.70 2.34
C LEU A 20 -2.81 2.10 3.67
N VAL A 21 -3.52 2.96 4.41
CA VAL A 21 -3.11 3.38 5.76
C VAL A 21 -3.49 2.28 6.76
N LEU A 22 -2.48 1.60 7.33
CA LEU A 22 -2.70 0.53 8.30
C LEU A 22 -2.89 1.06 9.73
N ASP A 23 -2.30 2.22 10.03
CA ASP A 23 -2.43 2.89 11.30
C ASP A 23 -2.24 4.40 11.13
N CYS A 24 -2.99 5.18 11.89
CA CYS A 24 -2.80 6.62 12.02
C CYS A 24 -3.21 7.08 13.42
N PRO A 25 -2.78 8.28 13.88
CA PRO A 25 -3.06 8.76 15.24
C PRO A 25 -4.55 8.74 15.62
N MET A 26 -5.44 8.97 14.65
CA MET A 26 -6.89 8.99 14.88
C MET A 26 -7.51 7.60 15.06
N TYR A 27 -6.81 6.53 14.70
CA TYR A 27 -7.34 5.17 14.83
C TYR A 27 -7.33 4.74 16.31
N LYS A 28 -8.31 3.95 16.74
CA LYS A 28 -8.32 3.35 18.10
C LYS A 28 -7.57 2.01 18.14
N LYS A 29 -7.50 1.33 17.00
CA LYS A 29 -6.84 0.04 16.76
C LYS A 29 -6.15 0.10 15.40
N ARG A 30 -5.04 -0.61 15.22
CA ARG A 30 -4.36 -0.70 13.91
C ARG A 30 -4.86 -1.91 13.12
N ILE A 31 -4.74 -1.84 11.80
CA ILE A 31 -5.06 -2.92 10.88
C ILE A 31 -3.83 -3.82 10.73
N GLU A 32 -3.95 -5.08 11.13
CA GLU A 32 -2.95 -6.11 10.87
C GLU A 32 -3.37 -6.95 9.66
N ILE A 33 -2.53 -6.98 8.62
CA ILE A 33 -2.70 -7.83 7.45
C ILE A 33 -2.24 -9.24 7.82
N LEU A 34 -3.14 -10.22 7.72
CA LEU A 34 -2.88 -11.62 8.02
C LEU A 34 -2.51 -12.41 6.76
N GLU A 35 -3.13 -12.07 5.63
CA GLU A 35 -2.92 -12.75 4.37
C GLU A 35 -3.05 -11.76 3.22
N ALA A 36 -2.08 -11.78 2.30
CA ALA A 36 -2.10 -10.96 1.10
C ALA A 36 -1.36 -11.66 -0.05
N GLU A 37 -1.75 -11.30 -1.27
CA GLU A 37 -1.20 -11.82 -2.51
C GLU A 37 -0.61 -10.68 -3.34
N LYS A 38 0.55 -10.92 -3.97
CA LYS A 38 1.14 -9.99 -4.95
C LYS A 38 0.72 -10.46 -6.34
N LYS A 39 -0.01 -9.62 -7.06
CA LYS A 39 -0.36 -9.84 -8.47
C LYS A 39 0.44 -8.91 -9.33
N TRP A 40 1.08 -9.44 -10.38
CA TRP A 40 1.85 -8.66 -11.34
C TRP A 40 1.46 -9.08 -12.75
N ASN A 41 1.17 -8.11 -13.62
CA ASN A 41 0.77 -8.38 -15.00
C ASN A 41 1.85 -8.01 -16.04
N GLY A 42 3.09 -7.80 -15.60
CA GLY A 42 4.20 -7.35 -16.46
C GLY A 42 4.45 -5.84 -16.43
N THR A 43 3.44 -5.04 -16.09
CA THR A 43 3.55 -3.56 -16.07
C THR A 43 2.98 -2.90 -14.83
N ARG A 44 1.97 -3.52 -14.21
CA ARG A 44 1.26 -3.05 -13.01
C ARG A 44 1.16 -4.16 -11.99
N GLY A 45 1.22 -3.74 -10.73
CA GLY A 45 1.15 -4.61 -9.57
C GLY A 45 -0.04 -4.28 -8.69
N ILE A 46 -0.59 -5.31 -8.05
CA ILE A 46 -1.60 -5.18 -7.00
C ILE A 46 -1.10 -5.95 -5.78
N PHE A 47 -1.18 -5.33 -4.62
CA PHE A 47 -1.04 -6.01 -3.35
C PHE A 47 -2.44 -6.26 -2.77
N GLU A 48 -2.96 -7.45 -3.00
CA GLU A 48 -4.34 -7.80 -2.66
C GLU A 48 -4.40 -8.39 -1.25
N ILE A 49 -5.01 -7.66 -0.32
CA ILE A 49 -5.22 -8.12 1.06
C ILE A 49 -6.42 -9.08 1.07
N LYS A 50 -6.16 -10.34 1.41
CA LYS A 50 -7.18 -11.40 1.51
C LYS A 50 -7.81 -11.47 2.90
N LYS A 51 -7.00 -11.21 3.93
CA LYS A 51 -7.44 -11.26 5.33
C LYS A 51 -6.70 -10.22 6.17
N ALA A 52 -7.45 -9.51 7.00
CA ALA A 52 -6.93 -8.57 7.98
C ALA A 52 -7.77 -8.60 9.27
N ARG A 53 -7.19 -8.10 10.38
CA ARG A 53 -7.90 -7.91 11.64
C ARG A 53 -7.51 -6.60 12.31
N LEU A 54 -8.32 -6.16 13.26
CA LEU A 54 -7.99 -5.03 14.13
C LEU A 54 -7.24 -5.54 15.37
N VAL A 55 -6.13 -4.88 15.71
CA VAL A 55 -5.35 -5.16 16.93
C VAL A 55 -5.14 -3.87 17.72
N GLU A 56 -4.97 -4.00 19.04
CA GLU A 56 -4.59 -2.86 19.88
C GLU A 56 -3.28 -2.24 19.39
N LYS A 57 -3.14 -0.94 19.62
CA LYS A 57 -1.98 -0.15 19.21
C LYS A 57 -0.78 -0.40 20.11
#